data_AF-A0A6H5GRW8-F1
#
_entry.id   AF-A0A6H5GRW8-F1
#
_cell.length_a   1.000
_cell.length_b   1.000
_cell.length_c   1.000
_cell.angle_alpha   90.00
_cell.angle_beta   90.00
_cell.angle_gamma   90.00
#
_symmetry.space_group_name_H-M   'P 1'
#
loop_
_entity.id
_entity.type
_entity.pdbx_description
1 polymer ?
#
loop_
_entity_poly.entity_id
_entity_poly.type
_entity_poly.pdbx_seq_one_letter_code
_entity_poly.pdbx_strand_id
1 'polypeptide(L)'
;MLRLGKTEKARKLFEHAVALAPRNPDVLNRYGEFLEYSAKDIVKADHLYLKALIRSPNHNDAARNRGRVAAVVEEMDMSALHRIDSKRDIVASIPESNPALKKAKREAYYQHIYHTVGIEGNTMTLSQTRSILETRIAIGGKSIAEHNEILGLDAALKFINSSLVNQIGRIKIQDILELHKKVLGYVDPTEGGSFRTTQVFVGDHIPPAPSDILPLMNQFESWLNDWKTSRLHPVRYAAIAHYKLVHIHPFHDGNGRTARLLMNMILMNAGFPPVIILKQDRQRYYQMLVTANEGDIRPFVRFIAECTERTLDMFLWSTSEYSSEIPAILSDDLAKSPSTSIR
;
A
#
# COMPACT_ATOMS: atom_id res chain seq x y z
N MET A 1 -8.32 -33.16 20.46
CA MET A 1 -9.25 -32.58 19.46
C MET A 1 -8.73 -32.65 18.02
N LEU A 2 -7.42 -32.46 17.78
CA LEU A 2 -6.81 -32.68 16.46
C LEU A 2 -6.95 -34.12 15.93
N ARG A 3 -6.86 -35.13 16.81
CA ARG A 3 -7.15 -36.53 16.50
C ARG A 3 -8.61 -36.84 16.08
N LEU A 4 -9.53 -35.88 16.16
CA LEU A 4 -10.96 -36.10 15.91
C LEU A 4 -11.50 -35.36 14.66
N GLY A 5 -10.63 -34.81 13.81
CA GLY A 5 -11.06 -34.12 12.57
C GLY A 5 -11.83 -32.81 12.77
N LYS A 6 -11.89 -32.28 14.00
CA LYS A 6 -12.63 -31.05 14.36
C LYS A 6 -11.76 -29.80 14.21
N THR A 7 -11.15 -29.61 13.03
CA THR A 7 -10.22 -28.51 12.73
C THR A 7 -10.84 -27.12 12.98
N GLU A 8 -12.08 -26.91 12.55
CA GLU A 8 -12.77 -25.63 12.72
C GLU A 8 -13.03 -25.26 14.18
N LYS A 9 -13.42 -26.23 15.01
CA LYS A 9 -13.62 -26.00 16.45
C LYS A 9 -12.30 -25.69 17.16
N ALA A 10 -11.23 -26.39 16.79
CA ALA A 10 -9.90 -26.12 17.31
C ALA A 10 -9.42 -24.70 16.95
N ARG A 11 -9.65 -24.26 15.69
CA ARG A 11 -9.35 -22.90 15.25
C ARG A 11 -10.03 -21.85 16.12
N LYS A 12 -11.34 -21.95 16.32
CA LYS A 12 -12.12 -21.01 17.15
C LYS A 12 -11.64 -20.96 18.60
N LEU A 13 -11.23 -22.10 19.16
CA LEU A 13 -10.67 -22.16 20.52
C LEU A 13 -9.32 -21.45 20.61
N PHE A 14 -8.45 -21.63 19.62
CA PHE A 14 -7.18 -20.89 19.60
C PHE A 14 -7.38 -19.39 19.39
N GLU A 15 -8.28 -18.99 18.49
CA GLU A 15 -8.62 -17.58 18.28
C GLU A 15 -9.16 -16.95 19.57
N HIS A 16 -10.02 -17.65 20.30
CA HIS A 16 -10.51 -17.21 21.60
C HIS A 16 -9.39 -17.13 22.65
N ALA A 17 -8.51 -18.13 22.71
CA ALA A 17 -7.36 -18.13 23.64
C ALA A 17 -6.41 -16.96 23.37
N VAL A 18 -6.13 -16.64 22.09
CA VAL A 18 -5.32 -15.48 21.70
C VAL A 18 -6.04 -14.17 22.03
N ALA A 19 -7.37 -14.10 21.87
CA ALA A 19 -8.13 -12.91 22.26
C ALA A 19 -8.07 -12.64 23.77
N LEU A 20 -8.10 -13.69 24.61
CA LEU A 20 -7.99 -13.58 26.06
C LEU A 20 -6.55 -13.31 26.54
N ALA A 21 -5.55 -13.91 25.88
CA ALA A 21 -4.15 -13.84 26.28
C ALA A 21 -3.22 -13.55 25.08
N PRO A 22 -3.32 -12.36 24.44
CA PRO A 22 -2.64 -12.07 23.17
C PRO A 22 -1.11 -12.01 23.26
N ARG A 23 -0.56 -11.90 24.48
CA ARG A 23 0.87 -11.83 24.74
C ARG A 23 1.45 -13.11 25.37
N ASN A 24 0.63 -14.16 25.55
CA ASN A 24 1.11 -15.41 26.13
C ASN A 24 1.88 -16.23 25.07
N PRO A 25 3.19 -16.50 25.26
CA PRO A 25 4.01 -17.13 24.24
C PRO A 25 3.66 -18.60 24.00
N ASP A 26 3.19 -19.34 25.01
CA ASP A 26 2.76 -20.74 24.87
C ASP A 26 1.50 -20.84 23.99
N VAL A 27 0.51 -19.97 24.22
CA VAL A 27 -0.72 -19.91 23.43
C VAL A 27 -0.41 -19.58 21.98
N LEU A 28 0.47 -18.60 21.74
CA LEU A 28 0.91 -18.21 20.40
C LEU A 28 1.66 -19.36 19.70
N ASN A 29 2.59 -20.04 20.38
CA ASN A 29 3.32 -21.16 19.82
C ASN A 29 2.39 -22.34 19.48
N ARG A 30 1.48 -22.73 20.39
CA ARG A 30 0.52 -23.82 20.15
C ARG A 30 -0.44 -23.51 19.01
N TYR A 31 -0.86 -22.26 18.87
CA TYR A 31 -1.68 -21.86 17.74
C TYR A 31 -0.88 -21.88 16.42
N GLY A 32 0.40 -21.48 16.45
CA GLY A 32 1.31 -21.64 15.32
C GLY A 32 1.43 -23.10 14.87
N GLU A 33 1.64 -24.04 15.80
CA GLU A 33 1.70 -25.48 15.52
C GLU A 33 0.40 -25.99 14.87
N PHE A 34 -0.75 -25.53 15.38
CA PHE A 34 -2.05 -25.86 14.80
C PHE A 34 -2.17 -25.35 13.35
N LEU A 35 -1.82 -24.09 13.10
CA LEU A 35 -1.91 -23.49 11.77
C LEU A 35 -1.00 -24.18 10.78
N GLU A 36 0.20 -24.53 11.20
CA GLU A 36 1.17 -25.21 10.38
C GLU A 36 0.72 -26.62 10.00
N TYR A 37 0.45 -27.48 11.00
CA TYR A 37 0.20 -28.90 10.73
C TYR A 37 -1.23 -29.19 10.27
N SER A 38 -2.19 -28.36 10.65
CA SER A 38 -3.62 -28.65 10.43
C SER A 38 -4.25 -27.72 9.41
N ALA A 39 -3.94 -26.42 9.46
CA ALA A 39 -4.49 -25.44 8.51
C ALA A 39 -3.61 -25.21 7.28
N LYS A 40 -2.36 -25.70 7.31
CA LYS A 40 -1.32 -25.46 6.29
C LYS A 40 -1.06 -23.96 6.02
N ASP A 41 -1.28 -23.11 7.01
CA ASP A 41 -0.99 -21.67 6.95
C ASP A 41 0.37 -21.37 7.60
N ILE A 42 1.43 -21.65 6.83
CA ILE A 42 2.82 -21.54 7.29
C ILE A 42 3.19 -20.08 7.57
N VAL A 43 2.66 -19.13 6.78
CA VAL A 43 2.95 -17.70 6.94
C VAL A 43 2.41 -17.18 8.27
N LYS A 44 1.17 -17.53 8.62
CA LYS A 44 0.58 -17.14 9.90
C LYS A 44 1.20 -17.91 11.06
N ALA A 45 1.60 -19.17 10.86
CA ALA A 45 2.36 -19.92 11.87
C ALA A 45 3.70 -19.24 12.22
N ASP A 46 4.52 -18.90 11.21
CA ASP A 46 5.78 -18.18 11.40
C ASP A 46 5.58 -16.83 12.13
N HIS A 47 4.53 -16.08 11.77
CA HIS A 47 4.19 -14.84 12.44
C HIS A 47 3.91 -15.05 13.94
N LEU A 48 3.17 -16.09 14.30
CA LEU A 48 2.88 -16.42 15.70
C LEU A 48 4.12 -16.88 16.46
N TYR A 49 4.99 -17.67 15.84
CA TYR A 49 6.27 -18.06 16.46
C TYR A 49 7.16 -16.83 16.70
N LEU A 50 7.24 -15.90 15.75
CA LEU A 50 7.95 -14.63 15.96
C LEU A 50 7.32 -13.82 17.10
N LYS A 51 5.99 -13.71 17.15
CA LYS A 51 5.31 -13.00 18.25
C LYS A 51 5.60 -13.63 19.61
N ALA A 52 5.64 -14.96 19.70
CA ALA A 52 6.04 -15.66 20.92
C ALA A 52 7.47 -15.29 21.33
N LEU A 53 8.42 -15.27 20.37
CA LEU A 53 9.83 -14.96 20.63
C LEU A 53 10.08 -13.49 20.98
N ILE A 54 9.30 -12.55 20.44
CA ILE A 54 9.36 -11.13 20.84
C ILE A 54 9.01 -10.98 22.33
N ARG A 55 8.11 -11.81 22.86
CA ARG A 55 7.70 -11.78 24.27
C ARG A 55 8.57 -12.63 25.18
N SER A 56 9.03 -13.78 24.69
CA SER A 56 9.92 -14.70 25.41
C SER A 56 11.04 -15.17 24.48
N PRO A 57 12.17 -14.44 24.43
CA PRO A 57 13.30 -14.77 23.54
C PRO A 57 13.89 -16.17 23.78
N ASN A 58 13.76 -16.69 25.00
CA ASN A 58 14.28 -18.00 25.42
C ASN A 58 13.26 -19.14 25.24
N HIS A 59 12.15 -18.92 24.52
CA HIS A 59 11.13 -19.94 24.32
C HIS A 59 11.60 -20.99 23.31
N ASN A 60 12.14 -22.11 23.81
CA ASN A 60 12.77 -23.17 23.02
C ASN A 60 11.90 -23.72 21.87
N ASP A 61 10.63 -24.04 22.13
CA ASP A 61 9.76 -24.61 21.09
C ASP A 61 9.47 -23.61 19.96
N ALA A 62 9.13 -22.36 20.27
CA ALA A 62 8.93 -21.30 19.30
C ALA A 62 10.20 -21.01 18.48
N ALA A 63 11.39 -21.04 19.10
CA ALA A 63 12.66 -20.87 18.40
C ALA A 63 12.91 -22.00 17.39
N ARG A 64 12.72 -23.26 17.81
CA ARG A 64 12.84 -24.44 16.95
C ARG A 64 11.83 -24.41 15.81
N ASN A 65 10.57 -24.12 16.12
CA ASN A 65 9.49 -24.08 15.14
C ASN A 65 9.74 -22.98 14.10
N ARG A 66 10.10 -21.76 14.54
CA ARG A 66 10.45 -20.66 13.64
C ARG A 66 11.68 -20.96 12.79
N GLY A 67 12.73 -21.54 13.37
CA GLY A 67 13.94 -21.91 12.64
C GLY A 67 13.67 -22.85 11.46
N ARG A 68 12.62 -23.67 11.55
CA ARG A 68 12.19 -24.57 10.49
C ARG A 68 11.33 -23.88 9.42
N VAL A 69 10.41 -22.99 9.79
CA VAL A 69 9.47 -22.39 8.84
C VAL A 69 9.97 -21.08 8.21
N ALA A 70 10.89 -20.36 8.85
CA ALA A 70 11.29 -19.03 8.42
C ALA A 70 11.90 -19.00 7.01
N ALA A 71 12.72 -20.00 6.67
CA ALA A 71 13.32 -20.10 5.33
C ALA A 71 12.25 -20.36 4.25
N VAL A 72 11.27 -21.22 4.55
CA VAL A 72 10.14 -21.50 3.65
C VAL A 72 9.30 -20.25 3.43
N VAL A 73 9.02 -19.49 4.49
CA VAL A 73 8.26 -18.24 4.38
C VAL A 73 9.03 -17.17 3.59
N GLU A 74 10.34 -17.04 3.77
CA GLU A 74 11.15 -16.12 2.96
C GLU A 74 11.15 -16.53 1.48
N GLU A 75 11.24 -17.83 1.17
CA GLU A 75 11.13 -18.33 -0.21
C GLU A 75 9.76 -18.03 -0.83
N MET A 76 8.67 -18.23 -0.07
CA MET A 76 7.32 -17.88 -0.50
C MET A 76 7.17 -16.37 -0.77
N ASP A 77 7.71 -15.53 0.12
CA ASP A 77 7.67 -14.08 -0.03
C ASP A 77 8.47 -13.65 -1.28
N MET A 78 9.67 -14.19 -1.48
CA MET A 78 10.49 -13.92 -2.67
C MET A 78 9.82 -14.40 -3.96
N SER A 79 9.17 -15.57 -3.95
CA SER A 79 8.40 -16.04 -5.11
C SER A 79 7.25 -15.09 -5.46
N ALA A 80 6.54 -14.56 -4.47
CA ALA A 80 5.50 -13.56 -4.71
C ALA A 80 6.07 -12.27 -5.31
N LEU A 81 7.23 -11.81 -4.83
CA LEU A 81 7.92 -10.64 -5.38
C LEU A 81 8.39 -10.85 -6.83
N HIS A 82 8.98 -12.02 -7.16
CA HIS A 82 9.36 -12.33 -8.55
C HIS A 82 8.16 -12.42 -9.50
N ARG A 83 7.00 -12.89 -9.02
CA ARG A 83 5.76 -12.87 -9.81
C ARG A 83 5.32 -11.43 -10.10
N ILE A 84 5.44 -10.54 -9.12
CA ILE A 84 5.16 -9.11 -9.25
C ILE A 84 6.12 -8.45 -10.25
N ASP A 85 7.41 -8.77 -10.21
CA ASP A 85 8.40 -8.31 -11.20
C ASP A 85 8.02 -8.72 -12.62
N SER A 86 7.63 -9.99 -12.80
CA SER A 86 7.19 -10.50 -14.11
C SER A 86 6.01 -9.70 -14.67
N LYS A 87 5.03 -9.37 -13.82
CA LYS A 87 3.88 -8.52 -14.19
C LYS A 87 4.30 -7.09 -14.52
N ARG A 88 5.21 -6.49 -13.73
CA ARG A 88 5.78 -5.16 -13.99
C ARG A 88 6.44 -5.14 -15.36
N ASP A 89 7.29 -6.11 -15.65
CA ASP A 89 8.05 -6.16 -16.91
C ASP A 89 7.13 -6.28 -18.12
N ILE A 90 6.03 -7.03 -18.00
CA ILE A 90 4.99 -7.08 -19.04
C ILE A 90 4.34 -5.69 -19.22
N VAL A 91 3.91 -5.03 -18.15
CA VAL A 91 3.30 -3.68 -18.24
C VAL A 91 4.29 -2.68 -18.84
N ALA A 92 5.56 -2.74 -18.45
CA ALA A 92 6.62 -1.87 -18.95
C ALA A 92 6.95 -2.11 -20.44
N SER A 93 6.71 -3.31 -20.96
CA SER A 93 6.91 -3.64 -22.38
C SER A 93 5.84 -3.03 -23.31
N ILE A 94 4.71 -2.57 -22.75
CA ILE A 94 3.61 -1.98 -23.51
C ILE A 94 4.03 -0.58 -23.98
N PRO A 95 3.94 -0.26 -25.29
CA PRO A 95 4.33 1.06 -25.78
C PRO A 95 3.58 2.21 -25.10
N GLU A 96 4.30 3.26 -24.70
CA GLU A 96 3.73 4.48 -24.10
C GLU A 96 2.70 5.19 -25.00
N SER A 97 2.77 4.95 -26.32
CA SER A 97 1.80 5.45 -27.30
C SER A 97 0.44 4.72 -27.24
N ASN A 98 0.38 3.53 -26.63
CA ASN A 98 -0.82 2.70 -26.56
C ASN A 98 -1.98 3.47 -25.88
N PRO A 99 -3.12 3.67 -26.58
CA PRO A 99 -4.26 4.43 -26.03
C PRO A 99 -4.84 3.81 -24.76
N ALA A 100 -4.87 2.48 -24.66
CA ALA A 100 -5.39 1.76 -23.50
C ALA A 100 -4.49 1.96 -22.28
N LEU A 101 -3.16 1.91 -22.47
CA LEU A 101 -2.20 2.22 -21.40
C LEU A 101 -2.34 3.67 -20.92
N LYS A 102 -2.46 4.65 -21.84
CA LYS A 102 -2.69 6.06 -21.49
C LYS A 102 -3.97 6.25 -20.68
N LYS A 103 -5.05 5.58 -21.10
CA LYS A 103 -6.34 5.60 -20.38
C LYS A 103 -6.20 4.98 -18.98
N ALA A 104 -5.54 3.83 -18.87
CA ALA A 104 -5.29 3.15 -17.60
C ALA A 104 -4.46 4.02 -16.65
N LYS A 105 -3.39 4.67 -17.13
CA LYS A 105 -2.57 5.61 -16.34
C LYS A 105 -3.40 6.79 -15.83
N ARG A 106 -4.25 7.38 -16.68
CA ARG A 106 -5.15 8.48 -16.28
C ARG A 106 -6.18 8.04 -15.25
N GLU A 107 -6.78 6.86 -15.40
CA GLU A 107 -7.71 6.32 -14.42
C GLU A 107 -7.01 6.04 -13.08
N ALA A 108 -5.85 5.38 -13.12
CA ALA A 108 -5.04 5.09 -11.94
C ALA A 108 -4.66 6.36 -11.17
N TYR A 109 -4.40 7.47 -11.86
CA TYR A 109 -4.13 8.77 -11.26
C TYR A 109 -5.31 9.25 -10.38
N TYR A 110 -6.52 9.24 -10.91
CA TYR A 110 -7.72 9.64 -10.16
C TYR A 110 -8.03 8.68 -9.01
N GLN A 111 -7.89 7.37 -9.27
CA GLN A 111 -8.09 6.34 -8.25
C GLN A 111 -7.10 6.49 -7.09
N HIS A 112 -5.83 6.77 -7.38
CA HIS A 112 -4.82 6.98 -6.35
C HIS A 112 -5.20 8.15 -5.44
N ILE A 113 -5.52 9.32 -6.01
CA ILE A 113 -5.91 10.50 -5.23
C ILE A 113 -7.18 10.22 -4.41
N TYR A 114 -8.22 9.67 -5.04
CA TYR A 114 -9.48 9.33 -4.37
C TYR A 114 -9.27 8.38 -3.18
N HIS A 115 -8.49 7.32 -3.36
CA HIS A 115 -8.28 6.34 -2.30
C HIS A 115 -7.37 6.86 -1.19
N THR A 116 -6.31 7.60 -1.51
CA THR A 116 -5.38 8.11 -0.50
C THR A 116 -5.99 9.19 0.39
N VAL A 117 -6.86 10.08 -0.12
CA VAL A 117 -7.66 10.97 0.75
C VAL A 117 -8.78 10.22 1.48
N GLY A 118 -9.40 9.23 0.83
CA GLY A 118 -10.48 8.45 1.41
C GLY A 118 -10.04 7.61 2.62
N ILE A 119 -8.77 7.16 2.66
CA ILE A 119 -8.18 6.48 3.83
C ILE A 119 -8.14 7.41 5.05
N GLU A 120 -7.93 8.72 4.83
CA GLU A 120 -7.88 9.74 5.89
C GLU A 120 -9.27 10.27 6.27
N GLY A 121 -10.34 9.81 5.58
CA GLY A 121 -11.73 10.14 5.93
C GLY A 121 -12.41 11.13 5.00
N ASN A 122 -11.76 11.57 3.93
CA ASN A 122 -12.38 12.41 2.91
C ASN A 122 -13.60 11.70 2.28
N THR A 123 -14.71 12.41 2.20
CA THR A 123 -16.04 11.87 1.85
C THR A 123 -16.41 12.08 0.37
N MET A 124 -15.51 12.65 -0.43
CA MET A 124 -15.75 12.83 -1.86
C MET A 124 -15.89 11.49 -2.58
N THR A 125 -16.75 11.44 -3.60
CA THR A 125 -16.80 10.30 -4.52
C THR A 125 -15.65 10.37 -5.53
N LEU A 126 -15.40 9.26 -6.22
CA LEU A 126 -14.43 9.24 -7.32
C LEU A 126 -14.83 10.22 -8.44
N SER A 127 -16.11 10.32 -8.77
CA SER A 127 -16.60 11.25 -9.80
C SER A 127 -16.42 12.72 -9.39
N GLN A 128 -16.67 13.05 -8.13
CA GLN A 128 -16.41 14.39 -7.59
C GLN A 128 -14.92 14.71 -7.60
N THR A 129 -14.09 13.77 -7.16
CA THR A 129 -12.62 13.89 -7.19
C THR A 129 -12.13 14.16 -8.62
N ARG A 130 -12.60 13.38 -9.59
CA ARG A 130 -12.27 13.58 -11.01
C ARG A 130 -12.70 14.96 -11.52
N SER A 131 -13.94 15.36 -11.23
CA SER A 131 -14.48 16.66 -11.64
C SER A 131 -13.62 17.82 -11.16
N ILE A 132 -13.19 17.79 -9.88
CA ILE A 132 -12.32 18.82 -9.30
C ILE A 132 -10.97 18.89 -10.02
N LEU A 133 -10.36 17.73 -10.30
CA LEU A 133 -9.04 17.68 -10.92
C LEU A 133 -9.03 18.14 -12.37
N GLU A 134 -10.13 17.92 -13.09
CA GLU A 134 -10.31 18.28 -14.49
C GLU A 134 -10.78 19.73 -14.68
N THR A 135 -11.80 20.15 -13.92
CA THR A 135 -12.48 21.43 -14.12
C THR A 135 -12.00 22.53 -13.16
N ARG A 136 -11.41 22.16 -12.02
CA ARG A 136 -11.10 23.05 -10.90
C ARG A 136 -12.33 23.76 -10.31
N ILE A 137 -13.53 23.25 -10.58
CA ILE A 137 -14.80 23.77 -10.05
C ILE A 137 -15.10 23.07 -8.72
N ALA A 138 -15.54 23.85 -7.73
CA ALA A 138 -15.94 23.34 -6.42
C ALA A 138 -17.27 22.57 -6.47
N ILE A 139 -17.38 21.53 -5.65
CA ILE A 139 -18.56 20.70 -5.47
C ILE A 139 -19.38 21.25 -4.31
N GLY A 140 -20.60 21.70 -4.59
CA GLY A 140 -21.53 22.20 -3.57
C GLY A 140 -21.82 21.16 -2.48
N GLY A 141 -21.91 21.63 -1.23
CA GLY A 141 -22.21 20.78 -0.07
C GLY A 141 -21.05 19.93 0.45
N LYS A 142 -19.83 20.09 -0.09
CA LYS A 142 -18.59 19.46 0.43
C LYS A 142 -17.70 20.50 1.08
N SER A 143 -16.87 20.09 2.04
CA SER A 143 -15.99 21.02 2.75
C SER A 143 -14.86 21.53 1.85
N ILE A 144 -14.42 22.77 2.08
CA ILE A 144 -13.27 23.35 1.36
C ILE A 144 -11.99 22.55 1.68
N ALA A 145 -11.84 22.09 2.93
CA ALA A 145 -10.73 21.25 3.34
C ALA A 145 -10.62 19.99 2.45
N GLU A 146 -11.71 19.26 2.24
CA GLU A 146 -11.70 18.06 1.38
C GLU A 146 -11.31 18.36 -0.08
N HIS A 147 -11.68 19.53 -0.62
CA HIS A 147 -11.22 19.96 -1.95
C HIS A 147 -9.72 20.21 -1.95
N ASN A 148 -9.24 20.93 -0.94
CA ASN A 148 -7.84 21.32 -0.80
C ASN A 148 -6.93 20.10 -0.61
N GLU A 149 -7.39 19.05 0.07
CA GLU A 149 -6.66 17.78 0.17
C GLU A 149 -6.46 17.11 -1.19
N ILE A 150 -7.52 17.07 -2.02
CA ILE A 150 -7.47 16.51 -3.38
C ILE A 150 -6.49 17.31 -4.23
N LEU A 151 -6.56 18.65 -4.16
CA LEU A 151 -5.67 19.54 -4.91
C LEU A 151 -4.21 19.45 -4.43
N GLY A 152 -3.98 19.30 -3.13
CA GLY A 152 -2.64 19.11 -2.56
C GLY A 152 -1.99 17.82 -3.03
N LEU A 153 -2.75 16.72 -3.07
CA LEU A 153 -2.27 15.45 -3.61
C LEU A 153 -2.02 15.48 -5.11
N ASP A 154 -2.86 16.18 -5.89
CA ASP A 154 -2.61 16.43 -7.32
C ASP A 154 -1.31 17.21 -7.53
N ALA A 155 -1.08 18.27 -6.75
CA ALA A 155 0.15 19.04 -6.82
C ALA A 155 1.37 18.21 -6.43
N ALA A 156 1.25 17.36 -5.41
CA ALA A 156 2.33 16.49 -4.94
C ALA A 156 2.69 15.40 -5.95
N LEU A 157 1.69 14.75 -6.57
CA LEU A 157 1.94 13.75 -7.63
C LEU A 157 2.57 14.38 -8.88
N LYS A 158 2.11 15.57 -9.28
CA LYS A 158 2.73 16.31 -10.39
C LYS A 158 4.19 16.64 -10.09
N PHE A 159 4.49 17.05 -8.86
CA PHE A 159 5.86 17.30 -8.40
C PHE A 159 6.73 16.03 -8.47
N ILE A 160 6.21 14.88 -8.01
CA ILE A 160 6.91 13.60 -8.16
C ILE A 160 7.24 13.33 -9.63
N ASN A 161 6.23 13.38 -10.51
CA ASN A 161 6.38 13.06 -11.93
C ASN A 161 7.31 14.01 -12.69
N SER A 162 7.34 15.30 -12.33
CA SER A 162 8.15 16.30 -13.04
C SER A 162 9.56 16.45 -12.49
N SER A 163 9.74 16.20 -11.19
CA SER A 163 10.94 16.66 -10.47
C SER A 163 11.69 15.53 -9.78
N LEU A 164 11.04 14.43 -9.38
CA LEU A 164 11.68 13.38 -8.57
C LEU A 164 11.79 12.04 -9.31
N VAL A 165 10.89 11.77 -10.26
CA VAL A 165 10.97 10.59 -11.12
C VAL A 165 12.01 10.84 -12.19
N ASN A 166 12.90 9.86 -12.40
CA ASN A 166 14.09 9.94 -13.27
C ASN A 166 15.25 10.80 -12.72
N GLN A 167 15.17 11.29 -11.49
CA GLN A 167 16.39 11.75 -10.81
C GLN A 167 17.24 10.54 -10.45
N ILE A 168 18.38 10.39 -11.12
CA ILE A 168 19.47 9.52 -10.66
C ILE A 168 20.05 10.20 -9.42
N GLY A 169 19.47 9.95 -8.25
CA GLY A 169 19.74 10.77 -7.09
C GLY A 169 19.38 10.11 -5.76
N ARG A 170 20.05 10.61 -4.71
CA ARG A 170 19.79 10.29 -3.31
C ARG A 170 18.50 10.98 -2.88
N ILE A 171 17.61 10.28 -2.17
CA ILE A 171 16.40 10.88 -1.58
C ILE A 171 16.81 11.64 -0.32
N LYS A 172 16.59 12.95 -0.28
CA LYS A 172 16.96 13.81 0.86
C LYS A 172 15.74 14.15 1.72
N ILE A 173 15.97 14.55 2.96
CA ILE A 173 14.94 15.14 3.84
C ILE A 173 14.23 16.29 3.14
N GLN A 174 14.96 17.14 2.42
CA GLN A 174 14.37 18.28 1.71
C GLN A 174 13.32 17.84 0.68
N ASP A 175 13.52 16.70 0.00
CA ASP A 175 12.54 16.18 -0.95
C ASP A 175 11.26 15.75 -0.24
N ILE A 176 11.38 15.18 0.97
CA ILE A 176 10.25 14.79 1.82
C ILE A 176 9.52 16.04 2.34
N LEU A 177 10.25 17.09 2.74
CA LEU A 177 9.66 18.37 3.18
C LEU A 177 8.92 19.07 2.05
N GLU A 178 9.51 19.15 0.85
CA GLU A 178 8.86 19.72 -0.33
C GLU A 178 7.63 18.90 -0.75
N LEU A 179 7.73 17.57 -0.70
CA LEU A 179 6.59 16.70 -0.95
C LEU A 179 5.46 16.98 0.04
N HIS A 180 5.76 17.01 1.34
CA HIS A 180 4.79 17.33 2.39
C HIS A 180 4.18 18.72 2.22
N LYS A 181 4.99 19.72 1.84
CA LYS A 181 4.55 21.08 1.53
C LYS A 181 3.54 21.11 0.39
N LYS A 182 3.67 20.27 -0.64
CA LYS A 182 2.65 20.15 -1.69
C LYS A 182 1.37 19.49 -1.18
N VAL A 183 1.49 18.44 -0.35
CA VAL A 183 0.34 17.74 0.22
C VAL A 183 -0.51 18.66 1.09
N LEU A 184 0.12 19.45 1.96
CA LEU A 184 -0.57 20.32 2.92
C LEU A 184 -0.76 21.76 2.41
N GLY A 185 -0.12 22.18 1.33
CA GLY A 185 -0.05 23.59 0.93
C GLY A 185 -1.39 24.28 0.66
N TYR A 186 -2.45 23.53 0.35
CA TYR A 186 -3.81 24.08 0.22
C TYR A 186 -4.65 23.96 1.49
N VAL A 187 -4.27 23.10 2.44
CA VAL A 187 -5.01 22.82 3.68
C VAL A 187 -4.44 23.64 4.83
N ASP A 188 -3.13 23.54 5.04
CA ASP A 188 -2.36 24.25 6.06
C ASP A 188 -1.02 24.70 5.46
N PRO A 189 -0.97 25.87 4.79
CA PRO A 189 0.24 26.39 4.17
C PRO A 189 1.32 26.81 5.19
N THR A 190 0.96 26.99 6.46
CA THR A 190 1.90 27.38 7.52
C THR A 190 2.70 26.20 8.07
N GLU A 191 2.05 25.04 8.21
CA GLU A 191 2.69 23.81 8.67
C GLU A 191 3.25 22.95 7.51
N GLY A 192 2.83 23.25 6.27
CA GLY A 192 3.28 22.57 5.06
C GLY A 192 4.80 22.59 4.88
N GLY A 193 5.43 21.42 5.04
CA GLY A 193 6.88 21.25 4.91
C GLY A 193 7.70 21.54 6.16
N SER A 194 7.05 21.72 7.31
CA SER A 194 7.72 21.95 8.60
C SER A 194 7.54 20.74 9.52
N PHE A 195 8.57 20.39 10.29
CA PHE A 195 8.44 19.37 11.33
C PHE A 195 7.55 19.86 12.47
N ARG A 196 6.78 18.96 13.07
CA ARG A 196 5.97 19.29 14.25
C ARG A 196 6.86 19.67 15.43
N THR A 197 6.39 20.62 16.21
CA THR A 197 7.06 21.11 17.43
C THR A 197 6.41 20.59 18.72
N THR A 198 5.28 19.89 18.59
CA THR A 198 4.49 19.36 19.70
C THR A 198 4.33 17.84 19.60
N GLN A 199 4.04 17.20 20.73
CA GLN A 199 3.77 15.77 20.75
C GLN A 199 2.35 15.47 20.27
N VAL A 200 2.17 14.36 19.55
CA VAL A 200 0.89 13.89 19.03
C VAL A 200 0.65 12.42 19.40
N PHE A 201 -0.58 11.95 19.26
CA PHE A 201 -0.99 10.57 19.57
C PHE A 201 -1.76 10.00 18.37
N VAL A 202 -1.35 8.83 17.89
CA VAL A 202 -1.85 8.25 16.63
C VAL A 202 -2.41 6.86 16.91
N GLY A 203 -3.68 6.80 17.30
CA GLY A 203 -4.25 5.57 17.86
C GLY A 203 -3.48 5.14 19.10
N ASP A 204 -3.00 3.89 19.12
CA ASP A 204 -2.19 3.34 20.23
C ASP A 204 -0.68 3.61 20.07
N HIS A 205 -0.27 4.27 18.98
CA HIS A 205 1.14 4.63 18.74
C HIS A 205 1.44 6.01 19.31
N ILE A 206 2.52 6.09 20.10
CA ILE A 206 3.11 7.34 20.57
C ILE A 206 4.38 7.57 19.76
N PRO A 207 4.38 8.50 18.80
CA PRO A 207 5.57 8.82 18.03
C PRO A 207 6.70 9.41 18.89
N PRO A 208 7.94 9.42 18.37
CA PRO A 208 9.09 10.07 19.02
C PRO A 208 8.81 11.52 19.46
N ALA A 209 9.54 12.04 20.46
CA ALA A 209 9.37 13.43 20.85
C ALA A 209 9.81 14.39 19.73
N PRO A 210 9.30 15.63 19.68
CA PRO A 210 9.73 16.62 18.68
C PRO A 210 11.25 16.82 18.59
N SER A 211 11.96 16.74 19.72
CA SER A 211 13.42 16.82 19.79
C SER A 211 14.14 15.69 19.05
N ASP A 212 13.50 14.53 18.88
CA ASP A 212 14.08 13.35 18.26
C ASP A 212 13.80 13.27 16.75
N ILE A 213 12.89 14.11 16.23
CA ILE A 213 12.46 14.05 14.82
C ILE A 213 13.64 14.26 13.88
N LEU A 214 14.41 15.34 14.03
CA LEU A 214 15.52 15.64 13.12
C LEU A 214 16.60 14.53 13.15
N PRO A 215 17.09 14.07 14.33
CA PRO A 215 17.98 12.91 14.40
C PRO A 215 17.43 11.66 13.69
N LEU A 216 16.16 11.32 13.90
CA LEU A 216 15.54 10.14 13.29
C LEU A 216 15.33 10.29 11.78
N MET A 217 14.98 11.50 11.32
CA MET A 217 14.88 11.79 9.89
C MET A 217 16.25 11.74 9.20
N ASN A 218 17.33 12.17 9.87
CA ASN A 218 18.70 12.02 9.35
C ASN A 218 19.11 10.54 9.25
N GLN A 219 18.76 9.72 10.24
CA GLN A 219 18.95 8.28 10.17
C GLN A 219 18.11 7.65 9.06
N PHE A 220 16.88 8.15 8.87
CA PHE A 220 16.01 7.69 7.80
C PHE A 220 16.56 8.02 6.41
N GLU A 221 17.02 9.25 6.19
CA GLU A 221 17.72 9.64 4.95
C GLU A 221 18.96 8.78 4.71
N SER A 222 19.76 8.55 5.75
CA SER A 222 20.95 7.68 5.65
C SER A 222 20.55 6.26 5.24
N TRP A 223 19.46 5.73 5.81
CA TRP A 223 18.94 4.41 5.47
C TRP A 223 18.38 4.34 4.04
N LEU A 224 17.66 5.36 3.58
CA LEU A 224 17.12 5.45 2.20
C LEU A 224 18.24 5.40 1.15
N ASN A 225 19.43 5.90 1.52
CA ASN A 225 20.57 6.03 0.61
C ASN A 225 21.70 5.01 0.89
N ASP A 226 21.48 4.04 1.78
CA ASP A 226 22.47 3.02 2.10
C ASP A 226 22.54 1.93 1.00
N TRP A 227 23.76 1.49 0.69
CA TRP A 227 24.01 0.50 -0.36
C TRP A 227 23.41 -0.88 -0.04
N LYS A 228 23.22 -1.21 1.25
CA LYS A 228 22.54 -2.46 1.63
C LYS A 228 21.05 -2.36 1.36
N THR A 229 20.46 -1.19 1.63
CA THR A 229 19.05 -0.91 1.38
C THR A 229 18.74 -0.96 -0.11
N SER A 230 19.63 -0.47 -0.98
CA SER A 230 19.45 -0.54 -2.43
C SER A 230 19.44 -1.97 -3.01
N ARG A 231 19.83 -2.99 -2.22
CA ARG A 231 19.75 -4.41 -2.59
C ARG A 231 18.42 -5.06 -2.21
N LEU A 232 17.57 -4.37 -1.45
CA LEU A 232 16.22 -4.85 -1.17
C LEU A 232 15.39 -4.82 -2.45
N HIS A 233 14.49 -5.80 -2.59
CA HIS A 233 13.48 -5.76 -3.64
C HIS A 233 12.67 -4.44 -3.55
N PRO A 234 12.37 -3.73 -4.66
CA PRO A 234 11.77 -2.40 -4.62
C PRO A 234 10.48 -2.29 -3.81
N VAL A 235 9.60 -3.30 -3.92
CA VAL A 235 8.35 -3.37 -3.13
C VAL A 235 8.63 -3.45 -1.62
N ARG A 236 9.64 -4.24 -1.22
CA ARG A 236 10.05 -4.35 0.18
C ARG A 236 10.68 -3.05 0.67
N TYR A 237 11.55 -2.45 -0.15
CA TYR A 237 12.16 -1.15 0.14
C TYR A 237 11.10 -0.06 0.36
N ALA A 238 10.15 0.08 -0.58
CA ALA A 238 9.09 1.07 -0.53
C ALA A 238 8.17 0.87 0.70
N ALA A 239 7.80 -0.38 1.02
CA ALA A 239 6.99 -0.69 2.20
C ALA A 239 7.71 -0.34 3.51
N ILE A 240 9.03 -0.61 3.62
CA ILE A 240 9.80 -0.26 4.81
C ILE A 240 9.97 1.27 4.91
N ALA A 241 10.22 1.95 3.79
CA ALA A 241 10.32 3.41 3.76
C ALA A 241 9.02 4.08 4.22
N HIS A 242 7.89 3.60 3.71
CA HIS A 242 6.57 4.01 4.14
C HIS A 242 6.39 3.85 5.66
N TYR A 243 6.61 2.63 6.18
CA TYR A 243 6.45 2.36 7.60
C TYR A 243 7.34 3.25 8.46
N LYS A 244 8.63 3.40 8.11
CA LYS A 244 9.58 4.23 8.85
C LYS A 244 9.10 5.68 8.96
N LEU A 245 8.63 6.29 7.87
CA LEU A 245 8.14 7.66 7.89
C LEU A 245 6.87 7.80 8.76
N VAL A 246 5.91 6.88 8.63
CA VAL A 246 4.69 6.87 9.45
C VAL A 246 5.01 6.68 10.92
N HIS A 247 6.00 5.83 11.24
CA HIS A 247 6.42 5.53 12.61
C HIS A 247 7.11 6.75 13.28
N ILE A 248 8.01 7.44 12.55
CA ILE A 248 8.64 8.68 13.02
C ILE A 248 7.59 9.79 13.21
N HIS A 249 6.60 9.84 12.31
CA HIS A 249 5.50 10.80 12.33
C HIS A 249 6.00 12.26 12.44
N PRO A 250 6.82 12.75 11.49
CA PRO A 250 7.54 14.00 11.65
C PRO A 250 6.67 15.27 11.50
N PHE A 251 5.45 15.16 10.97
CA PHE A 251 4.56 16.29 10.69
C PHE A 251 3.34 16.32 11.62
N HIS A 252 2.65 17.46 11.72
CA HIS A 252 1.44 17.58 12.53
C HIS A 252 0.24 16.84 11.88
N ASP A 253 0.11 16.97 10.56
CA ASP A 253 -0.82 16.22 9.70
C ASP A 253 -0.07 15.81 8.41
N GLY A 254 -0.68 15.00 7.55
CA GLY A 254 -0.11 14.66 6.23
C GLY A 254 0.84 13.49 6.22
N ASN A 255 1.18 12.91 7.38
CA ASN A 255 2.15 11.81 7.49
C ASN A 255 1.77 10.60 6.62
N GLY A 256 0.50 10.14 6.71
CA GLY A 256 0.02 9.00 5.92
C GLY A 256 0.05 9.26 4.41
N ARG A 257 -0.43 10.43 3.99
CA ARG A 257 -0.45 10.86 2.58
C ARG A 257 0.98 10.97 2.02
N THR A 258 1.88 11.60 2.77
CA THR A 258 3.29 11.78 2.40
C THR A 258 4.02 10.43 2.34
N ALA A 259 3.76 9.51 3.28
CA ALA A 259 4.37 8.18 3.26
C ALA A 259 3.93 7.33 2.06
N ARG A 260 2.63 7.39 1.69
CA ARG A 260 2.13 6.71 0.48
C ARG A 260 2.70 7.30 -0.80
N LEU A 261 2.91 8.62 -0.84
CA LEU A 261 3.56 9.29 -1.96
C LEU A 261 5.06 8.96 -2.05
N LEU A 262 5.78 8.94 -0.93
CA LEU A 262 7.19 8.51 -0.88
C LEU A 262 7.34 7.05 -1.34
N MET A 263 6.46 6.17 -0.87
CA MET A 263 6.39 4.78 -1.32
C MET A 263 6.22 4.70 -2.84
N ASN A 264 5.28 5.46 -3.40
CA ASN A 264 5.03 5.46 -4.84
C ASN A 264 6.18 6.07 -5.64
N MET A 265 6.82 7.13 -5.15
CA MET A 265 8.02 7.68 -5.78
C MET A 265 9.14 6.63 -5.89
N ILE A 266 9.39 5.88 -4.81
CA ILE A 266 10.35 4.76 -4.81
C ILE A 266 9.98 3.70 -5.84
N LEU A 267 8.70 3.29 -5.87
CA LEU A 267 8.20 2.27 -6.79
C LEU A 267 8.27 2.72 -8.25
N MET A 268 7.91 3.97 -8.53
CA MET A 268 7.96 4.55 -9.88
C MET A 268 9.40 4.65 -10.40
N ASN A 269 10.35 5.01 -9.54
CA ASN A 269 11.78 4.98 -9.88
C ASN A 269 12.28 3.55 -10.19
N ALA A 270 11.60 2.53 -9.69
CA ALA A 270 11.87 1.12 -10.00
C ALA A 270 10.98 0.55 -11.13
N GLY A 271 10.30 1.42 -11.90
CA GLY A 271 9.50 1.01 -13.06
C GLY A 271 8.10 0.47 -12.74
N PHE A 272 7.65 0.55 -11.49
CA PHE A 272 6.29 0.18 -11.14
C PHE A 272 5.30 1.33 -11.37
N PRO A 273 4.03 1.06 -11.74
CA PRO A 273 3.00 2.08 -11.70
C PRO A 273 2.75 2.55 -10.24
N PRO A 274 2.18 3.75 -10.03
CA PRO A 274 1.80 4.21 -8.70
C PRO A 274 0.81 3.21 -8.05
N VAL A 275 1.20 2.65 -6.91
CA VAL A 275 0.37 1.65 -6.21
C VAL A 275 -0.83 2.33 -5.55
N ILE A 276 -1.97 1.63 -5.61
CA ILE A 276 -3.24 2.09 -5.06
C ILE A 276 -3.58 1.20 -3.86
N ILE A 277 -3.55 1.80 -2.67
CA ILE A 277 -4.12 1.19 -1.45
C ILE A 277 -5.60 1.60 -1.42
N LEU A 278 -6.51 0.65 -1.54
CA LEU A 278 -7.94 0.95 -1.57
C LEU A 278 -8.42 1.47 -0.22
N LYS A 279 -9.36 2.42 -0.22
CA LYS A 279 -9.95 2.94 1.03
C LYS A 279 -10.73 1.88 1.80
N GLN A 280 -11.23 0.86 1.10
CA GLN A 280 -11.86 -0.33 1.66
C GLN A 280 -10.88 -1.17 2.49
N ASP A 281 -9.58 -1.11 2.15
CA ASP A 281 -8.52 -1.79 2.88
C ASP A 281 -8.05 -0.99 4.12
N ARG A 282 -8.67 0.14 4.45
CA ARG A 282 -8.25 1.04 5.56
C ARG A 282 -7.99 0.29 6.87
N GLN A 283 -8.93 -0.56 7.29
CA GLN A 283 -8.78 -1.32 8.53
C GLN A 283 -7.58 -2.27 8.48
N ARG A 284 -7.44 -3.00 7.36
CA ARG A 284 -6.32 -3.93 7.13
C ARG A 284 -4.98 -3.18 7.11
N TYR A 285 -4.91 -2.04 6.42
CA TYR A 285 -3.75 -1.18 6.36
C TYR A 285 -3.27 -0.75 7.76
N TYR A 286 -4.18 -0.22 8.60
CA TYR A 286 -3.84 0.16 9.97
C TYR A 286 -3.44 -1.05 10.83
N GLN A 287 -4.11 -2.19 10.67
CA GLN A 287 -3.76 -3.41 11.40
C GLN A 287 -2.34 -3.89 11.08
N MET A 288 -1.91 -3.78 9.81
CA MET A 288 -0.56 -4.15 9.42
C MET A 288 0.49 -3.18 9.99
N LEU A 289 0.19 -1.88 10.09
CA LEU A 289 1.06 -0.90 10.76
C LEU A 289 1.18 -1.18 12.26
N VAL A 290 0.08 -1.52 12.93
CA VAL A 290 0.11 -1.94 14.35
C VAL A 290 0.99 -3.19 14.51
N THR A 291 0.83 -4.17 13.63
CA THR A 291 1.66 -5.39 13.65
C THR A 291 3.14 -5.09 13.45
N ALA A 292 3.46 -4.11 12.59
CA ALA A 292 4.83 -3.64 12.38
C ALA A 292 5.40 -2.94 13.63
N ASN A 293 4.59 -2.13 14.33
CA ASN A 293 4.98 -1.53 15.62
C ASN A 293 5.23 -2.58 16.71
N GLU A 294 4.58 -3.75 16.63
CA GLU A 294 4.83 -4.88 17.52
C GLU A 294 6.12 -5.65 17.21
N GLY A 295 6.80 -5.34 16.10
CA GLY A 295 8.11 -5.90 15.74
C GLY A 295 8.11 -6.82 14.51
N ASP A 296 6.98 -7.01 13.82
CA ASP A 296 6.94 -7.76 12.56
C ASP A 296 6.38 -6.92 11.40
N ILE A 297 7.28 -6.41 10.56
CA ILE A 297 6.92 -5.60 9.39
C ILE A 297 6.51 -6.43 8.16
N ARG A 298 6.79 -7.74 8.14
CA ARG A 298 6.58 -8.59 6.96
C ARG A 298 5.11 -8.63 6.52
N PRO A 299 4.11 -8.68 7.42
CA PRO A 299 2.70 -8.55 7.04
C PRO A 299 2.39 -7.24 6.29
N PHE A 300 3.01 -6.12 6.69
CA PHE A 300 2.87 -4.85 5.96
C PHE A 300 3.52 -4.91 4.57
N VAL A 301 4.71 -5.51 4.46
CA VAL A 301 5.37 -5.73 3.14
C VAL A 301 4.51 -6.57 2.22
N ARG A 302 3.93 -7.68 2.71
CA ARG A 302 3.02 -8.54 1.94
C ARG A 302 1.77 -7.79 1.53
N PHE A 303 1.19 -6.98 2.42
CA PHE A 303 0.04 -6.14 2.10
C PHE A 303 0.36 -5.15 0.95
N ILE A 304 1.51 -4.47 0.99
CA ILE A 304 1.92 -3.59 -0.11
C ILE A 304 2.20 -4.38 -1.39
N ALA A 305 2.78 -5.58 -1.30
CA ALA A 305 2.97 -6.47 -2.45
C ALA A 305 1.63 -6.86 -3.09
N GLU A 306 0.61 -7.22 -2.29
CA GLU A 306 -0.75 -7.50 -2.79
C GLU A 306 -1.38 -6.27 -3.47
N CYS A 307 -1.24 -5.08 -2.88
CA CYS A 307 -1.72 -3.85 -3.52
C CYS A 307 -0.98 -3.56 -4.84
N THR A 308 0.33 -3.84 -4.89
CA THR A 308 1.16 -3.69 -6.09
C THR A 308 0.70 -4.63 -7.18
N GLU A 309 0.52 -5.90 -6.84
CA GLU A 309 0.05 -6.94 -7.76
C GLU A 309 -1.34 -6.60 -8.32
N ARG A 310 -2.29 -6.20 -7.47
CA ARG A 310 -3.63 -5.78 -7.88
C ARG A 310 -3.59 -4.58 -8.82
N THR A 311 -2.69 -3.63 -8.56
CA THR A 311 -2.50 -2.47 -9.42
C THR A 311 -1.99 -2.92 -10.79
N LEU A 312 -0.97 -3.77 -10.85
CA LEU A 312 -0.43 -4.32 -12.10
C LEU A 312 -1.49 -5.11 -12.88
N ASP A 313 -2.30 -5.93 -12.20
CA ASP A 313 -3.40 -6.69 -12.84
C ASP A 313 -4.42 -5.76 -13.49
N MET A 314 -4.77 -4.64 -12.85
CA MET A 314 -5.63 -3.62 -13.45
C MET A 314 -5.04 -3.04 -14.75
N PHE A 315 -3.73 -2.76 -14.77
CA PHE A 315 -3.06 -2.29 -15.99
C PHE A 315 -3.06 -3.36 -17.08
N LEU A 316 -2.70 -4.59 -16.74
CA LEU A 316 -2.67 -5.72 -17.68
C LEU A 316 -4.05 -5.95 -18.30
N TRP A 317 -5.10 -6.08 -17.49
CA TRP A 317 -6.48 -6.26 -17.97
C TRP A 317 -6.94 -5.11 -18.87
N SER A 318 -6.65 -3.87 -18.45
CA SER A 318 -7.01 -2.68 -19.23
C SER A 318 -6.29 -2.60 -20.57
N THR A 319 -5.17 -3.29 -20.74
CA THR A 319 -4.38 -3.28 -21.99
C THR A 319 -4.58 -4.52 -22.85
N SER A 320 -4.99 -5.65 -22.25
CA SER A 320 -5.29 -6.88 -22.97
C SER A 320 -6.67 -6.90 -23.61
N GLU A 321 -7.69 -6.29 -22.99
CA GLU A 321 -9.05 -6.25 -23.59
C GLU A 321 -9.15 -5.29 -24.78
N TYR A 322 -8.24 -4.31 -24.89
CA TYR A 322 -8.18 -3.37 -26.00
C TYR A 322 -7.23 -3.79 -27.13
N SER A 323 -6.58 -4.97 -27.05
CA SER A 323 -5.79 -5.52 -28.17
C SER A 323 -6.61 -6.27 -29.20
N SER A 324 -7.91 -6.50 -28.95
CA SER A 324 -8.87 -6.89 -29.96
C SER A 324 -9.55 -5.64 -30.50
N GLU A 325 -9.28 -5.32 -31.76
CA GLU A 325 -10.05 -4.38 -32.55
C GLU A 325 -11.54 -4.56 -32.25
N ILE A 326 -12.21 -3.49 -31.85
CA ILE A 326 -13.67 -3.45 -31.86
C ILE A 326 -14.06 -3.61 -33.33
N PRO A 327 -14.74 -4.71 -33.74
CA PRO A 327 -15.34 -4.74 -35.07
C PRO A 327 -16.30 -3.57 -35.13
N ALA A 328 -16.10 -2.69 -36.11
CA ALA A 328 -17.00 -1.60 -36.40
C ALA A 328 -18.44 -2.12 -36.32
N ILE A 329 -19.27 -1.50 -35.47
CA ILE A 329 -20.71 -1.64 -35.61
C ILE A 329 -21.00 -1.05 -36.98
N LEU A 330 -21.20 -1.94 -37.95
CA LEU A 330 -21.63 -1.65 -39.30
C LEU A 330 -22.83 -0.72 -39.22
N SER A 331 -22.63 0.50 -39.69
CA SER A 331 -23.70 1.31 -40.26
C SER A 331 -24.33 0.56 -41.44
N ASP A 332 -25.64 0.76 -41.59
CA ASP A 332 -26.52 0.30 -42.66
C ASP A 332 -26.94 -1.17 -42.65
N ASP A 333 -28.06 -1.43 -41.97
CA ASP A 333 -29.11 -2.25 -42.56
C ASP A 333 -30.35 -1.38 -42.81
N LEU A 334 -30.42 -0.92 -44.05
CA LEU A 334 -31.55 -0.31 -44.70
C LEU A 334 -32.79 -1.21 -44.59
N ALA A 335 -33.90 -0.53 -44.32
CA ALA A 335 -35.27 -0.93 -44.64
C ALA A 335 -35.38 -1.93 -45.81
N LYS A 336 -35.82 -3.15 -45.51
CA LYS A 336 -36.60 -3.97 -46.46
C LYS A 336 -37.85 -4.49 -45.77
N SER A 337 -38.96 -3.90 -46.19
CA SER A 337 -40.34 -4.33 -45.99
C SER A 337 -40.58 -5.80 -46.38
N PRO A 338 -41.49 -6.53 -45.71
CA PRO A 338 -42.19 -7.65 -46.34
C PRO A 338 -43.44 -7.12 -47.04
N SER A 339 -43.41 -7.14 -48.37
CA SER A 339 -44.61 -7.04 -49.20
C SER A 339 -45.45 -8.29 -49.03
N THR A 340 -46.72 -8.07 -48.72
CA THR A 340 -47.87 -8.95 -48.85
C THR A 340 -47.92 -9.76 -50.16
N SER A 341 -48.45 -10.99 -50.01
CA SER A 341 -49.45 -11.64 -50.89
C SER A 341 -49.04 -12.59 -52.04
N ILE A 342 -49.67 -13.78 -51.99
CA ILE A 342 -50.21 -14.63 -53.07
C ILE A 342 -49.28 -15.69 -53.69
N ARG A 343 -49.39 -16.97 -53.28
CA ARG A 343 -50.31 -18.00 -53.83
C ARG A 343 -50.36 -19.23 -52.93
#